data_AF-Q8VSJ7-F1
#
_entry.id   AF-Q8VSJ7-F1
#
_cell.length_a   1.000
_cell.length_b   1.000
_cell.length_c   1.000
_cell.angle_alpha   90.00
_cell.angle_beta   90.00
_cell.angle_gamma   90.00
#
_symmetry.space_group_name_H-M   'P 1'
#
loop_
_entity.id
_entity.type
_entity.pdbx_description
1 polymer ?
#
loop_
_entity_poly.entity_id
_entity_poly.type
_entity_poly.pdbx_seq_one_letter_code
_entity_poly.pdbx_strand_id
1 'polypeptide(L)'
;MNISETLNSANTQCNIDSMDNRLHTLFPKVTSVRNAAQQTMPDEKNLKDSANIIKSFFRKTIAAQSYSRMFSQGSNFKSLNIAIDAPSDAKASFKAIEHLDRLSKHYISEIREKLHPLSAEELNLLSLIINSDLIFRHQSNSDLSDKILNIKSFNKIQSEGICTKRNTYADDIKKIANHDFVFFGVEISNHQKKHPLNTKHHTVDFGANAYIIDHDSPYGYMTLTDHFDNAIPPVFYHEHQSFLDKFSEVNKEVSRYVHGSKGIIDVPIFNTKDMKLGLGLYLIDFIRKSEDQSFKEFCYGKNLAPVDLDRIINFVFQPEYHIPRMVSTENFKKVKIREISLEEAVTASNYEEINKQVTNKKIALQALFLSITNQKEDVALYILSNFEITRQDVISIKHELYDIEYLLSAHNSSCKVLEYFINKGLVDVNTKFKKTNSGDCMLDNAIKYENAEMIKLLLKYGATSDNKYI
;
A
#
# COMPACT_ATOMS: atom_id res chain seq x y z
N MET A 1 -32.12 -19.07 -44.14
CA MET A 1 -32.17 -17.59 -44.13
C MET A 1 -30.87 -17.12 -43.50
N ASN A 2 -29.99 -16.50 -44.27
CA ASN A 2 -28.63 -16.17 -43.80
C ASN A 2 -28.68 -14.89 -42.94
N ILE A 3 -28.42 -15.03 -41.64
CA ILE A 3 -28.62 -13.98 -40.62
C ILE A 3 -27.60 -12.83 -40.74
N SER A 4 -26.57 -12.98 -41.58
CA SER A 4 -25.54 -11.95 -41.79
C SER A 4 -26.01 -10.74 -42.60
N GLU A 5 -27.07 -10.82 -43.39
CA GLU A 5 -27.52 -9.68 -44.22
C GLU A 5 -28.56 -8.78 -43.55
N THR A 6 -29.29 -9.27 -42.54
CA THR A 6 -30.39 -8.50 -41.92
C THR A 6 -29.91 -7.47 -40.89
N LEU A 7 -28.64 -7.53 -40.45
CA LEU A 7 -28.10 -6.58 -39.46
C LEU A 7 -27.38 -5.37 -40.09
N ASN A 8 -27.13 -5.35 -41.40
CA ASN A 8 -26.33 -4.29 -42.03
C ASN A 8 -27.13 -3.11 -42.62
N SER A 9 -28.46 -3.08 -42.53
CA SER A 9 -29.24 -1.96 -43.11
C SER A 9 -30.21 -1.27 -42.15
N ALA A 10 -30.47 -1.80 -40.95
CA ALA A 10 -31.65 -1.37 -40.19
C ALA A 10 -31.42 -0.43 -39.00
N ASN A 11 -30.20 -0.02 -38.60
CA ASN A 11 -30.08 0.82 -37.39
C ASN A 11 -29.00 1.91 -37.34
N THR A 12 -28.27 2.20 -38.42
CA THR A 12 -27.32 3.34 -38.43
C THR A 12 -27.92 4.68 -38.89
N GLN A 13 -29.16 4.70 -39.40
CA GLN A 13 -29.80 5.96 -39.80
C GLN A 13 -30.64 6.61 -38.69
N CYS A 14 -30.94 5.89 -37.61
CA CYS A 14 -31.85 6.38 -36.57
C CYS A 14 -31.07 6.84 -35.32
N ASN A 15 -30.45 8.03 -35.37
CA ASN A 15 -30.26 8.93 -34.21
C ASN A 15 -29.34 10.16 -34.45
N ILE A 16 -28.89 10.42 -35.68
CA ILE A 16 -28.07 11.63 -35.93
C ILE A 16 -28.89 12.91 -35.64
N ASP A 17 -30.17 12.94 -36.03
CA ASP A 17 -31.04 14.11 -35.83
C ASP A 17 -31.33 14.41 -34.34
N SER A 18 -31.32 13.40 -33.45
CA SER A 18 -31.58 13.62 -32.02
C SER A 18 -30.34 14.10 -31.25
N MET A 19 -29.13 13.79 -31.75
CA MET A 19 -27.87 14.26 -31.16
C MET A 19 -27.59 15.74 -31.48
N ASP A 20 -27.98 16.23 -32.66
CA ASP A 20 -27.70 17.61 -33.09
C ASP A 20 -28.30 18.66 -32.12
N ASN A 21 -29.52 18.42 -31.64
CA ASN A 21 -30.17 19.32 -30.68
C ASN A 21 -29.50 19.34 -29.29
N ARG A 22 -28.86 18.24 -28.86
CA ARG A 22 -28.14 18.18 -27.56
C ARG A 22 -26.73 18.77 -27.64
N LEU A 23 -26.11 18.75 -28.82
CA LEU A 23 -24.79 19.36 -29.02
C LEU A 23 -24.85 20.89 -28.97
N HIS A 24 -25.91 21.50 -29.48
CA HIS A 24 -26.08 22.96 -29.46
C HIS A 24 -26.13 23.57 -28.05
N THR A 25 -26.70 22.86 -27.06
CA THR A 25 -26.75 23.32 -25.67
C THR A 25 -25.42 23.13 -24.92
N LEU A 26 -24.64 22.10 -25.27
CA LEU A 26 -23.33 21.84 -24.64
C LEU A 26 -22.19 22.66 -25.27
N PHE A 27 -22.31 23.02 -26.55
CA PHE A 27 -21.28 23.74 -27.30
C PHE A 27 -21.92 24.75 -28.26
N PRO A 28 -22.31 25.95 -27.79
CA PRO A 28 -23.00 26.94 -28.64
C PRO A 28 -22.19 27.43 -29.84
N LYS A 29 -20.88 27.12 -29.91
CA LYS A 29 -19.99 27.43 -31.04
C LYS A 29 -19.86 26.31 -32.07
N VAL A 30 -20.45 25.13 -31.84
CA VAL A 30 -20.43 24.04 -32.83
C VAL A 30 -21.62 24.25 -33.77
N THR A 31 -21.36 24.83 -34.94
CA THR A 31 -22.40 25.16 -35.94
C THR A 31 -22.68 24.01 -36.92
N SER A 32 -21.86 22.96 -36.93
CA SER A 32 -22.09 21.75 -37.73
C SER A 32 -21.16 20.62 -37.29
N VAL A 33 -21.67 19.39 -37.24
CA VAL A 33 -20.88 18.16 -37.19
C VAL A 33 -20.97 17.51 -38.57
N ARG A 34 -19.84 17.40 -39.28
CA ARG A 34 -19.77 16.62 -40.53
C ARG A 34 -19.01 15.34 -40.25
N ASN A 35 -19.51 14.22 -40.78
CA ASN A 35 -18.65 13.05 -41.00
C ASN A 35 -17.56 13.51 -41.97
N ALA A 36 -16.36 13.75 -41.46
CA ALA A 36 -15.22 13.98 -42.34
C ALA A 36 -15.11 12.74 -43.23
N ALA A 37 -15.18 12.94 -44.55
CA ALA A 37 -15.00 11.87 -45.54
C ALA A 37 -13.78 11.04 -45.12
N GLN A 38 -13.99 9.73 -44.89
CA GLN A 38 -13.02 8.75 -44.37
C GLN A 38 -11.67 9.40 -44.11
N GLN A 39 -11.54 10.09 -42.96
CA GLN A 39 -10.20 10.49 -42.53
C GLN A 39 -9.41 9.19 -42.50
N THR A 40 -8.34 9.13 -43.29
CA THR A 40 -7.33 8.09 -43.16
C THR A 40 -7.14 7.86 -41.68
N MET A 41 -7.29 6.60 -41.23
CA MET A 41 -7.04 6.21 -39.85
C MET A 41 -5.85 7.03 -39.34
N PRO A 42 -5.97 7.75 -38.21
CA PRO A 42 -4.86 8.55 -37.72
C PRO A 42 -3.64 7.64 -37.71
N ASP A 43 -2.51 8.13 -38.23
CA ASP A 43 -1.31 7.31 -38.24
C ASP A 43 -1.01 6.78 -36.82
N GLU A 44 -0.30 5.66 -36.74
CA GLU A 44 -0.03 4.97 -35.48
C GLU A 44 0.60 5.89 -34.43
N LYS A 45 1.39 6.88 -34.89
CA LYS A 45 2.01 7.90 -34.04
C LYS A 45 0.97 8.81 -33.41
N ASN A 46 0.04 9.37 -34.19
CA ASN A 46 -1.04 10.22 -33.70
C ASN A 46 -1.96 9.48 -32.72
N LEU A 47 -2.24 8.19 -32.95
CA LEU A 47 -2.98 7.35 -32.02
C LEU A 47 -2.21 7.17 -30.69
N LYS A 48 -0.90 6.90 -30.76
CA LYS A 48 -0.04 6.74 -29.59
C LYS A 48 0.09 8.04 -28.79
N ASP A 49 0.29 9.16 -29.47
CA ASP A 49 0.40 10.48 -28.85
C ASP A 49 -0.92 10.88 -28.16
N SER A 50 -2.06 10.66 -28.82
CA SER A 50 -3.39 10.88 -28.23
C SER A 50 -3.61 10.01 -26.99
N ALA A 51 -3.27 8.73 -27.06
CA ALA A 51 -3.37 7.81 -25.92
C ALA A 51 -2.48 8.26 -24.76
N ASN A 52 -1.27 8.76 -25.04
CA ASN A 52 -0.35 9.28 -24.02
C ASN A 52 -0.87 10.56 -23.34
N ILE A 53 -1.48 11.47 -24.10
CA ILE A 53 -2.12 12.68 -23.56
C ILE A 53 -3.25 12.29 -22.59
N ILE A 54 -4.13 11.38 -23.01
CA ILE A 54 -5.25 10.89 -22.21
C ILE A 54 -4.75 10.19 -20.93
N LYS A 55 -3.76 9.29 -21.04
CA LYS A 55 -3.14 8.61 -19.90
C LYS A 55 -2.51 9.61 -18.92
N SER A 56 -1.78 10.61 -19.42
CA SER A 56 -1.16 11.65 -18.60
C SER A 56 -2.21 12.47 -17.84
N PHE A 57 -3.30 12.84 -18.51
CA PHE A 57 -4.42 13.54 -17.89
C PHE A 57 -5.09 12.72 -16.78
N PHE A 58 -5.35 11.43 -17.01
CA PHE A 58 -5.91 10.56 -15.98
C PHE A 58 -4.96 10.39 -14.79
N ARG A 59 -3.67 10.17 -15.02
CA ARG A 59 -2.65 10.10 -13.94
C ARG A 59 -2.64 11.36 -13.10
N LYS A 60 -2.68 12.54 -13.74
CA LYS A 60 -2.74 13.83 -13.05
C LYS A 60 -4.02 13.98 -12.23
N THR A 61 -5.16 13.59 -12.78
CA THR A 61 -6.46 13.69 -12.12
C THR A 61 -6.55 12.77 -10.90
N ILE A 62 -6.06 11.54 -11.03
CA ILE A 62 -5.99 10.59 -9.92
C ILE A 62 -5.06 11.12 -8.83
N ALA A 63 -3.86 11.60 -9.20
CA ALA A 63 -2.93 12.19 -8.24
C ALA A 63 -3.57 13.37 -7.49
N ALA A 64 -4.26 14.27 -8.18
CA ALA A 64 -4.95 15.40 -7.55
C ALA A 64 -6.01 14.94 -6.54
N GLN A 65 -6.73 13.86 -6.81
CA GLN A 65 -7.68 13.28 -5.85
C GLN A 65 -6.98 12.72 -4.61
N SER A 66 -5.92 11.93 -4.79
CA SER A 66 -5.16 11.34 -3.67
C SER A 66 -4.52 12.42 -2.79
N TYR A 67 -3.89 13.43 -3.39
CA TYR A 67 -3.32 14.57 -2.65
C TYR A 67 -4.39 15.44 -1.99
N SER A 68 -5.50 15.72 -2.68
CA SER A 68 -6.59 16.49 -2.10
C SER A 68 -7.14 15.82 -0.85
N ARG A 69 -7.30 14.50 -0.88
CA ARG A 69 -7.69 13.73 0.30
C ARG A 69 -6.66 13.84 1.41
N MET A 70 -5.40 13.54 1.12
CA MET A 70 -4.29 13.56 2.09
C MET A 70 -4.22 14.91 2.82
N PHE A 71 -4.05 16.01 2.08
CA PHE A 71 -3.85 17.34 2.67
C PHE A 71 -5.09 17.95 3.31
N SER A 72 -6.31 17.54 2.93
CA SER A 72 -7.55 18.07 3.54
C SER A 72 -8.05 17.25 4.72
N GLN A 73 -7.78 15.95 4.76
CA GLN A 73 -8.32 15.05 5.77
C GLN A 73 -7.34 14.71 6.89
N GLY A 74 -6.03 14.65 6.61
CA GLY A 74 -5.02 14.31 7.61
C GLY A 74 -4.93 15.36 8.73
N SER A 75 -5.14 14.95 9.98
CA SER A 75 -5.09 15.87 11.12
C SER A 75 -3.70 16.48 11.36
N ASN A 76 -2.60 15.80 10.99
CA ASN A 76 -1.26 16.35 11.14
C ASN A 76 -1.04 17.58 10.24
N PHE A 77 -1.54 17.54 8.99
CA PHE A 77 -1.47 18.69 8.08
C PHE A 77 -2.23 19.90 8.63
N LYS A 78 -3.35 19.66 9.32
CA LYS A 78 -4.13 20.71 9.99
C LYS A 78 -3.36 21.30 11.17
N SER A 79 -2.78 20.46 12.03
CA SER A 79 -1.97 20.89 13.17
C SER A 79 -0.74 21.70 12.76
N LEU A 80 -0.15 21.39 11.60
CA LEU A 80 1.00 22.12 11.03
C LEU A 80 0.61 23.37 10.23
N ASN A 81 -0.69 23.68 10.12
CA ASN A 81 -1.23 24.78 9.29
C ASN A 81 -0.79 24.70 7.82
N ILE A 82 -0.66 23.49 7.29
CA ILE A 82 -0.36 23.23 5.88
C ILE A 82 -1.48 22.47 5.16
N ALA A 83 -2.61 22.21 5.83
CA ALA A 83 -3.77 21.62 5.19
C ALA A 83 -4.34 22.52 4.08
N ILE A 84 -5.06 21.89 3.14
CA ILE A 84 -5.88 22.59 2.15
C ILE A 84 -7.36 22.31 2.39
N ASP A 85 -8.22 23.17 1.86
CA ASP A 85 -9.66 22.95 1.92
C ASP A 85 -10.06 21.66 1.21
N ALA A 86 -11.04 20.96 1.78
CA ALA A 86 -11.68 19.85 1.11
C ALA A 86 -12.36 20.36 -0.19
N PRO A 87 -12.39 19.55 -1.26
CA PRO A 87 -13.03 19.97 -2.50
C PRO A 87 -14.53 20.17 -2.26
N SER A 88 -15.08 21.27 -2.78
CA SER A 88 -16.53 21.56 -2.71
C SER A 88 -17.35 20.61 -3.58
N ASP A 89 -16.75 20.12 -4.67
CA ASP A 89 -17.36 19.19 -5.61
C ASP A 89 -16.73 17.79 -5.50
N ALA A 90 -17.34 16.81 -6.17
CA ALA A 90 -16.81 15.44 -6.25
C ALA A 90 -15.41 15.33 -6.90
N LYS A 91 -14.88 16.41 -7.51
CA LYS A 91 -13.60 16.41 -8.21
C LYS A 91 -12.59 17.32 -7.52
N ALA A 92 -11.43 16.75 -7.21
CA ALA A 92 -10.30 17.52 -6.71
C ALA A 92 -9.72 18.46 -7.79
N SER A 93 -9.33 19.65 -7.35
CA SER A 93 -8.58 20.60 -8.17
C SER A 93 -7.10 20.19 -8.30
N PHE A 94 -6.46 20.56 -9.41
CA PHE A 94 -5.01 20.42 -9.57
C PHE A 94 -4.20 21.29 -8.59
N LYS A 95 -4.84 22.22 -7.86
CA LYS A 95 -4.25 22.96 -6.74
C LYS A 95 -3.64 22.06 -5.66
N ALA A 96 -4.13 20.84 -5.48
CA ALA A 96 -3.54 19.89 -4.52
C ALA A 96 -2.13 19.45 -4.94
N ILE A 97 -1.86 19.32 -6.25
CA ILE A 97 -0.52 19.01 -6.77
C ILE A 97 0.39 20.25 -6.67
N GLU A 98 -0.14 21.42 -7.00
CA GLU A 98 0.60 22.69 -6.82
C GLU A 98 0.95 22.93 -5.34
N HIS A 99 0.10 22.47 -4.42
CA HIS A 99 0.37 22.53 -2.99
C HIS A 99 1.54 21.63 -2.59
N LEU A 100 1.61 20.39 -3.08
CA LEU A 100 2.80 19.54 -2.92
C LEU A 100 4.06 20.24 -3.43
N ASP A 101 4.01 20.83 -4.62
CA ASP A 101 5.16 21.53 -5.20
C ASP A 101 5.61 22.72 -4.35
N ARG A 102 4.67 23.43 -3.72
CA ARG A 102 4.98 24.53 -2.80
C ARG A 102 5.63 24.01 -1.51
N LEU A 103 5.10 22.95 -0.90
CA LEU A 103 5.67 22.35 0.31
C LEU A 103 7.09 21.82 0.06
N SER A 104 7.27 21.10 -1.04
CA SER A 104 8.58 20.59 -1.47
C SER A 104 9.61 21.71 -1.56
N LYS A 105 9.30 22.79 -2.28
CA LYS A 105 10.18 23.95 -2.40
C LYS A 105 10.44 24.68 -1.08
N HIS A 106 9.43 24.75 -0.21
CA HIS A 106 9.55 25.36 1.10
C HIS A 106 10.59 24.63 1.95
N TYR A 107 10.47 23.31 2.10
CA TYR A 107 11.43 22.49 2.85
C TYR A 107 12.84 22.55 2.23
N ILE A 108 12.96 22.57 0.89
CA ILE A 108 14.24 22.79 0.21
C ILE A 108 14.84 24.17 0.53
N SER A 109 14.04 25.24 0.56
CA SER A 109 14.53 26.59 0.89
C SER A 109 15.06 26.64 2.33
N GLU A 110 14.28 26.14 3.28
CA GLU A 110 14.64 26.16 4.71
C GLU A 110 15.95 25.40 4.97
N ILE A 111 16.08 24.20 4.40
CA ILE A 111 17.29 23.39 4.61
C ILE A 111 18.51 23.99 3.89
N ARG A 112 18.32 24.63 2.73
CA ARG A 112 19.41 25.34 2.02
C ARG A 112 19.92 26.53 2.79
N GLU A 113 19.03 27.35 3.34
CA GLU A 113 19.39 28.52 4.15
C GLU A 113 20.18 28.09 5.39
N LYS A 114 19.73 27.03 6.07
CA LYS A 114 20.40 26.46 7.24
C LYS A 114 21.79 25.92 6.94
N LEU A 115 22.01 25.37 5.74
CA LEU A 115 23.27 24.73 5.38
C LEU A 115 24.27 25.65 4.69
N HIS A 116 23.88 26.87 4.29
CA HIS A 116 24.75 27.72 3.50
C HIS A 116 25.97 28.25 4.31
N PRO A 117 27.20 28.24 3.74
CA PRO A 117 27.61 27.58 2.50
C PRO A 117 27.90 26.08 2.68
N LEU A 118 27.81 25.30 1.59
CA LEU A 118 28.27 23.90 1.56
C LEU A 118 29.77 23.83 1.29
N SER A 119 30.48 22.93 1.99
CA SER A 119 31.89 22.63 1.72
C SER A 119 32.08 21.86 0.41
N ALA A 120 33.33 21.72 -0.05
CA ALA A 120 33.65 20.93 -1.24
C ALA A 120 33.30 19.44 -1.05
N GLU A 121 33.51 18.88 0.15
CA GLU A 121 33.15 17.51 0.48
C GLU A 121 31.63 17.31 0.51
N GLU A 122 30.89 18.27 1.05
CA GLU A 122 29.43 18.23 1.11
C GLU A 122 28.80 18.36 -0.27
N LEU A 123 29.36 19.21 -1.13
CA LEU A 123 28.96 19.30 -2.54
C LEU A 123 29.24 17.99 -3.28
N ASN A 124 30.34 17.31 -2.96
CA ASN A 124 30.64 15.99 -3.52
C ASN A 124 29.60 14.95 -3.08
N LEU A 125 29.29 14.85 -1.79
CA LEU A 125 28.25 13.95 -1.27
C LEU A 125 26.88 14.24 -1.90
N LEU A 126 26.48 15.52 -1.96
CA LEU A 126 25.23 15.92 -2.60
C LEU A 126 25.17 15.51 -4.08
N SER A 127 26.28 15.68 -4.80
CA SER A 127 26.41 15.25 -6.20
C SER A 127 26.24 13.74 -6.35
N LEU A 128 26.82 12.93 -5.46
CA LEU A 128 26.65 11.47 -5.48
C LEU A 128 25.17 11.07 -5.36
N ILE A 129 24.42 11.71 -4.46
CA ILE A 129 23.00 11.42 -4.23
C ILE A 129 22.12 11.90 -5.40
N ILE A 130 22.38 13.09 -5.94
CA ILE A 130 21.62 13.62 -7.08
C ILE A 130 21.79 12.73 -8.32
N ASN A 131 23.02 12.24 -8.54
CA ASN A 131 23.37 11.45 -9.71
C ASN A 131 23.15 9.93 -9.54
N SER A 132 22.80 9.45 -8.34
CA SER A 132 22.53 8.02 -8.13
C SER A 132 21.15 7.62 -8.64
N ASP A 133 20.99 6.37 -9.06
CA ASP A 133 19.66 5.81 -9.34
C ASP A 133 18.93 5.50 -8.04
N LEU A 134 17.61 5.78 -8.02
CA LEU A 134 16.73 5.35 -6.94
C LEU A 134 16.00 4.09 -7.36
N ILE A 135 16.00 3.11 -6.48
CA ILE A 135 15.33 1.84 -6.64
C ILE A 135 14.22 1.77 -5.60
N PHE A 136 13.00 1.49 -6.05
CA PHE A 136 11.82 1.47 -5.19
C PHE A 136 11.38 0.03 -4.93
N ARG A 137 11.32 -0.34 -3.66
CA ARG A 137 11.02 -1.71 -3.21
C ARG A 137 9.68 -1.75 -2.50
N HIS A 138 8.75 -2.56 -3.03
CA HIS A 138 7.50 -2.92 -2.35
C HIS A 138 7.57 -4.38 -1.94
N GLN A 139 7.29 -4.68 -0.67
CA GLN A 139 7.28 -6.06 -0.17
C GLN A 139 5.86 -6.54 0.10
N SER A 140 5.55 -7.76 -0.34
CA SER A 140 4.26 -8.38 -0.07
C SER A 140 4.31 -9.90 -0.27
N ASN A 141 3.56 -10.62 0.56
CA ASN A 141 3.28 -12.05 0.36
C ASN A 141 2.13 -12.29 -0.64
N SER A 142 1.43 -11.24 -1.08
CA SER A 142 0.37 -11.36 -2.09
C SER A 142 0.97 -11.68 -3.45
N ASP A 143 0.21 -12.37 -4.29
CA ASP A 143 0.58 -12.49 -5.69
C ASP A 143 0.13 -11.24 -6.46
N LEU A 144 1.09 -10.35 -6.72
CA LEU A 144 0.82 -9.04 -7.33
C LEU A 144 1.17 -8.99 -8.82
N SER A 145 1.64 -10.09 -9.41
CA SER A 145 2.21 -10.05 -10.76
C SER A 145 2.00 -11.33 -11.56
N ASP A 146 1.42 -11.19 -12.75
CA ASP A 146 1.44 -12.19 -13.83
C ASP A 146 1.86 -11.47 -15.14
N LYS A 147 3.19 -11.36 -15.36
CA LYS A 147 3.88 -10.50 -16.35
C LYS A 147 3.76 -9.00 -16.16
N ILE A 148 2.65 -8.52 -15.59
CA ILE A 148 2.44 -7.12 -15.19
C ILE A 148 2.32 -7.07 -13.68
N LEU A 149 3.18 -6.28 -13.04
CA LEU A 149 3.05 -5.95 -11.62
C LEU A 149 1.88 -4.98 -11.43
N ASN A 150 0.95 -5.31 -10.55
CA ASN A 150 -0.19 -4.48 -10.19
C ASN A 150 -0.26 -4.30 -8.67
N ILE A 151 0.18 -3.14 -8.18
CA ILE A 151 0.11 -2.78 -6.76
C ILE A 151 -0.97 -1.70 -6.59
N LYS A 152 -1.90 -1.91 -5.67
CA LYS A 152 -3.03 -1.00 -5.41
C LYS A 152 -2.89 -0.37 -4.03
N SER A 153 -3.28 0.90 -3.90
CA SER A 153 -3.42 1.57 -2.61
C SER A 153 -4.47 0.86 -1.76
N PHE A 154 -4.39 1.01 -0.44
CA PHE A 154 -5.39 0.44 0.47
C PHE A 154 -6.80 0.96 0.14
N ASN A 155 -6.94 2.24 -0.17
CA ASN A 155 -8.24 2.79 -0.58
C ASN A 155 -8.78 2.15 -1.86
N LYS A 156 -7.91 1.84 -2.84
CA LYS A 156 -8.32 1.17 -4.07
C LYS A 156 -8.75 -0.27 -3.81
N ILE A 157 -7.98 -1.00 -3.00
CA ILE A 157 -8.30 -2.37 -2.56
C ILE A 157 -9.69 -2.40 -1.91
N GLN A 158 -9.97 -1.47 -0.98
CA GLN A 158 -11.28 -1.34 -0.34
C GLN A 158 -12.39 -1.02 -1.34
N SER A 159 -12.16 -0.09 -2.27
CA SER A 159 -13.17 0.29 -3.27
C SER A 159 -13.56 -0.83 -4.23
N GLU A 160 -12.70 -1.83 -4.39
CA GLU A 160 -12.92 -3.01 -5.24
C GLU A 160 -13.40 -4.23 -4.44
N GLY A 161 -13.58 -4.11 -3.11
CA GLY A 161 -14.01 -5.22 -2.26
C GLY A 161 -12.99 -6.35 -2.14
N ILE A 162 -11.70 -6.07 -2.37
CA ILE A 162 -10.64 -7.08 -2.28
C ILE A 162 -10.33 -7.37 -0.80
N CYS A 163 -10.38 -8.64 -0.41
CA CYS A 163 -10.11 -9.06 0.97
C CYS A 163 -8.60 -9.07 1.28
N THR A 164 -8.12 -8.09 2.03
CA THR A 164 -6.73 -8.04 2.52
C THR A 164 -6.67 -8.01 4.04
N LYS A 165 -5.58 -8.49 4.65
CA LYS A 165 -5.31 -8.19 6.05
C LYS A 165 -5.18 -6.66 6.20
N ARG A 166 -5.72 -6.10 7.28
CA ARG A 166 -5.49 -4.68 7.62
C ARG A 166 -4.08 -4.54 8.18
N ASN A 167 -3.19 -3.90 7.43
CA ASN A 167 -1.87 -3.46 7.92
C ASN A 167 -1.83 -1.95 8.22
N THR A 168 -2.84 -1.20 7.79
CA THR A 168 -2.96 0.24 8.07
C THR A 168 -3.87 0.44 9.28
N TYR A 169 -3.35 1.14 10.30
CA TYR A 169 -4.13 1.44 11.49
C TYR A 169 -5.12 2.58 11.23
N ALA A 170 -6.28 2.53 11.90
CA ALA A 170 -7.30 3.57 11.76
C ALA A 170 -6.78 4.96 12.17
N ASP A 171 -5.87 5.00 13.15
CA ASP A 171 -5.22 6.23 13.60
C ASP A 171 -4.27 6.82 12.55
N ASP A 172 -3.57 6.00 11.78
CA ASP A 172 -2.67 6.45 10.70
C ASP A 172 -3.49 7.13 9.59
N ILE A 173 -4.61 6.51 9.22
CA ILE A 173 -5.57 7.07 8.25
C ILE A 173 -6.10 8.42 8.73
N LYS A 174 -6.40 8.55 10.01
CA LYS A 174 -6.88 9.82 10.59
C LYS A 174 -5.80 10.91 10.59
N LYS A 175 -4.56 10.55 10.92
CA LYS A 175 -3.45 11.49 11.05
C LYS A 175 -2.94 12.02 9.71
N ILE A 176 -2.79 11.15 8.71
CA ILE A 176 -2.14 11.50 7.44
C ILE A 176 -3.07 11.35 6.22
N ALA A 177 -4.04 10.43 6.26
CA ALA A 177 -4.96 10.16 5.15
C ALA A 177 -4.26 9.86 3.79
N ASN A 178 -3.08 9.25 3.83
CA ASN A 178 -2.28 8.81 2.66
C ASN A 178 -2.57 7.36 2.22
N HIS A 179 -3.65 6.73 2.70
CA HIS A 179 -4.02 5.36 2.34
C HIS A 179 -4.52 5.21 0.90
N ASP A 180 -4.56 6.29 0.12
CA ASP A 180 -4.72 6.24 -1.35
C ASP A 180 -3.38 6.32 -2.10
N PHE A 181 -2.27 5.96 -1.46
CA PHE A 181 -0.95 5.82 -2.08
C PHE A 181 -0.44 4.37 -1.99
N VAL A 182 0.46 4.03 -2.89
CA VAL A 182 1.28 2.82 -2.85
C VAL A 182 2.65 3.20 -2.27
N PHE A 183 3.10 2.42 -1.29
CA PHE A 183 4.31 2.69 -0.51
C PHE A 183 5.48 1.83 -1.00
N PHE A 184 6.65 2.45 -1.08
CA PHE A 184 7.92 1.83 -1.45
C PHE A 184 9.01 2.29 -0.51
N GLY A 185 9.85 1.36 -0.04
CA GLY A 185 11.14 1.72 0.53
C GLY A 185 12.09 2.18 -0.59
N VAL A 186 12.92 3.17 -0.32
CA VAL A 186 13.89 3.72 -1.28
C VAL A 186 15.28 3.14 -1.02
N GLU A 187 15.86 2.54 -2.05
CA GLU A 187 17.24 2.07 -2.08
C GLU A 187 18.06 2.91 -3.06
N ILE A 188 19.33 3.16 -2.73
CA ILE A 188 20.23 3.95 -3.56
C ILE A 188 21.33 3.06 -4.11
N SER A 189 21.40 2.95 -5.43
CA SER A 189 22.38 2.06 -6.06
C SER A 189 22.61 2.42 -7.51
N ASN A 190 23.87 2.44 -7.92
CA ASN A 190 24.26 2.48 -9.33
C ASN A 190 24.45 1.07 -9.92
N HIS A 191 24.04 0.01 -9.20
CA HIS A 191 24.37 -1.37 -9.49
C HIS A 191 23.13 -2.28 -9.45
N GLN A 192 22.57 -2.58 -10.62
CA GLN A 192 21.37 -3.41 -10.78
C GLN A 192 21.49 -4.87 -10.28
N LYS A 193 22.70 -5.39 -10.04
CA LYS A 193 22.90 -6.85 -9.86
C LYS A 193 22.49 -7.40 -8.49
N LYS A 194 22.48 -6.60 -7.41
CA LYS A 194 22.25 -7.09 -6.03
C LYS A 194 21.05 -6.43 -5.33
N HIS A 195 19.94 -6.24 -6.02
CA HIS A 195 18.69 -5.82 -5.38
C HIS A 195 17.81 -7.00 -4.96
N PRO A 196 17.10 -6.91 -3.81
CA PRO A 196 17.08 -5.73 -2.93
C PRO A 196 18.34 -5.63 -2.03
N LEU A 197 18.73 -4.41 -1.70
CA LEU A 197 19.81 -4.14 -0.73
C LEU A 197 19.34 -4.32 0.72
N ASN A 198 18.04 -4.13 0.96
CA ASN A 198 17.40 -4.22 2.27
C ASN A 198 16.26 -5.27 2.22
N THR A 199 16.14 -6.07 3.27
CA THR A 199 15.07 -7.08 3.41
C THR A 199 13.98 -6.68 4.39
N LYS A 200 14.20 -5.62 5.19
CA LYS A 200 13.22 -5.08 6.14
C LYS A 200 13.05 -3.57 5.98
N HIS A 201 12.07 -3.00 6.65
CA HIS A 201 11.90 -1.55 6.82
C HIS A 201 11.42 -1.29 8.25
N HIS A 202 12.15 -0.51 9.04
CA HIS A 202 11.88 -0.31 10.48
C HIS A 202 11.74 -1.65 11.26
N THR A 203 12.55 -2.68 10.93
CA THR A 203 12.41 -4.11 11.31
C THR A 203 11.19 -4.88 10.89
N VAL A 204 10.20 -4.19 10.35
CA VAL A 204 9.01 -4.84 9.87
C VAL A 204 9.37 -5.60 8.60
N ASP A 205 9.09 -6.89 8.64
CA ASP A 205 9.08 -7.75 7.47
C ASP A 205 7.71 -7.63 6.81
N PHE A 206 7.65 -6.91 5.69
CA PHE A 206 6.41 -6.67 4.94
C PHE A 206 6.06 -7.81 3.98
N GLY A 207 6.91 -8.84 3.88
CA GLY A 207 6.67 -10.01 3.06
C GLY A 207 7.92 -10.55 2.40
N ALA A 208 7.85 -11.84 2.08
CA ALA A 208 8.94 -12.63 1.52
C ALA A 208 9.21 -12.38 0.02
N ASN A 209 8.35 -11.64 -0.69
CA ASN A 209 8.63 -11.20 -2.05
C ASN A 209 8.85 -9.69 -2.07
N ALA A 210 9.96 -9.28 -2.68
CA ALA A 210 10.25 -7.90 -3.03
C ALA A 210 9.92 -7.67 -4.52
N TYR A 211 9.08 -6.68 -4.77
CA TYR A 211 8.75 -6.15 -6.09
C TYR A 211 9.52 -4.84 -6.27
N ILE A 212 10.47 -4.85 -7.21
CA ILE A 212 11.43 -3.78 -7.40
C ILE A 212 11.13 -3.06 -8.71
N ILE A 213 11.03 -1.74 -8.66
CA ILE A 213 10.91 -0.87 -9.82
C ILE A 213 12.02 0.20 -9.77
N ASP A 214 12.49 0.61 -10.94
CA ASP A 214 13.59 1.58 -11.13
C ASP A 214 13.15 2.84 -11.88
N HIS A 215 11.83 3.08 -11.92
CA HIS A 215 11.25 4.28 -12.51
C HIS A 215 10.37 5.00 -11.50
N ASP A 216 10.47 6.32 -11.50
CA ASP A 216 9.63 7.18 -10.67
C ASP A 216 8.30 7.51 -11.35
N SER A 217 7.39 8.09 -10.57
CA SER A 217 6.13 8.67 -11.05
C SER A 217 6.26 10.19 -11.06
N PRO A 218 5.87 10.90 -12.12
CA PRO A 218 5.91 12.37 -12.13
C PRO A 218 5.03 13.00 -11.05
N TYR A 219 4.12 12.23 -10.43
CA TYR A 219 3.23 12.65 -9.36
C TYR A 219 3.45 11.86 -8.06
N GLY A 220 4.60 11.23 -7.88
CA GLY A 220 4.96 10.64 -6.59
C GLY A 220 5.57 11.68 -5.64
N TYR A 221 5.61 11.33 -4.37
CA TYR A 221 6.32 12.10 -3.34
C TYR A 221 7.19 11.21 -2.47
N MET A 222 8.20 11.79 -1.84
CA MET A 222 9.09 11.11 -0.91
C MET A 222 9.06 11.79 0.45
N THR A 223 9.10 10.99 1.51
CA THR A 223 9.47 11.41 2.86
C THR A 223 10.79 10.79 3.26
N LEU A 224 11.49 11.46 4.16
CA LEU A 224 12.77 10.98 4.67
C LEU A 224 12.55 9.85 5.68
N THR A 225 11.60 10.00 6.58
CA THR A 225 11.17 8.97 7.53
C THR A 225 9.72 8.56 7.25
N ASP A 226 9.17 7.65 8.06
CA ASP A 226 7.72 7.46 8.12
C ASP A 226 7.03 8.78 8.54
N HIS A 227 5.76 8.97 8.17
CA HIS A 227 5.02 10.22 8.47
C HIS A 227 4.76 10.47 9.97
N PHE A 228 5.29 9.62 10.87
CA PHE A 228 4.90 9.58 12.29
C PHE A 228 6.05 9.88 13.25
N ASP A 229 7.29 9.60 12.84
CA ASP A 229 8.49 9.89 13.60
C ASP A 229 9.53 10.58 12.71
N ASN A 230 10.34 11.46 13.32
CA ASN A 230 11.44 12.18 12.70
C ASN A 230 12.78 11.90 13.43
N ALA A 231 12.83 10.87 14.28
CA ALA A 231 14.02 10.43 14.97
C ALA A 231 14.65 9.19 14.33
N ILE A 232 15.97 9.02 14.49
CA ILE A 232 16.64 7.78 14.10
C ILE A 232 16.09 6.62 14.93
N PRO A 233 15.65 5.52 14.30
CA PRO A 233 15.19 4.34 15.02
C PRO A 233 16.29 3.76 15.93
N PRO A 234 15.95 3.19 17.10
CA PRO A 234 16.87 2.42 17.91
C PRO A 234 17.75 1.43 17.14
N VAL A 235 18.96 1.18 17.64
CA VAL A 235 20.01 0.36 17.01
C VAL A 235 19.49 -1.00 16.54
N PHE A 236 18.74 -1.70 17.39
CA PHE A 236 18.19 -3.03 17.07
C PHE A 236 17.17 -3.02 15.93
N TYR A 237 16.77 -1.84 15.43
CA TYR A 237 15.92 -1.72 14.27
C TYR A 237 16.65 -1.74 12.91
N HIS A 238 17.98 -1.63 12.92
CA HIS A 238 18.77 -1.53 11.69
C HIS A 238 19.23 -2.90 11.21
N GLU A 239 18.90 -3.23 9.96
CA GLU A 239 19.29 -4.50 9.34
C GLU A 239 20.81 -4.64 9.20
N HIS A 240 21.50 -3.55 8.86
CA HIS A 240 22.94 -3.52 8.63
C HIS A 240 23.72 -3.09 9.87
N GLN A 241 23.42 -3.66 11.03
CA GLN A 241 24.06 -3.28 12.29
C GLN A 241 25.59 -3.37 12.24
N SER A 242 26.13 -4.39 11.56
CA SER A 242 27.58 -4.58 11.39
C SER A 242 28.27 -3.45 10.60
N PHE A 243 27.52 -2.67 9.80
CA PHE A 243 28.01 -1.46 9.18
C PHE A 243 28.15 -0.33 10.22
N LEU A 244 27.15 -0.17 11.09
CA LEU A 244 27.11 0.86 12.13
C LEU A 244 28.10 0.60 13.27
N ASP A 245 28.38 -0.67 13.57
CA ASP A 245 29.35 -1.07 14.61
C ASP A 245 30.78 -0.55 14.36
N LYS A 246 31.07 -0.05 13.15
CA LYS A 246 32.34 0.60 12.80
C LYS A 246 32.47 2.02 13.41
N PHE A 247 31.36 2.61 13.84
CA PHE A 247 31.25 4.02 14.23
C PHE A 247 30.63 4.11 15.63
N SER A 248 31.47 4.17 16.67
CA SER A 248 31.02 3.99 18.05
C SER A 248 30.14 5.11 18.58
N GLU A 249 30.33 6.35 18.11
CA GLU A 249 29.58 7.50 18.61
C GLU A 249 28.27 7.69 17.83
N VAL A 250 28.27 7.52 16.50
CA VAL A 250 27.01 7.64 15.72
C VAL A 250 26.02 6.54 16.10
N ASN A 251 26.49 5.37 16.52
CA ASN A 251 25.66 4.29 17.03
C ASN A 251 24.93 4.65 18.35
N LYS A 252 25.42 5.68 19.07
CA LYS A 252 24.74 6.25 20.25
C LYS A 252 23.81 7.41 19.92
N GLU A 253 23.89 7.96 18.70
CA GLU A 253 23.02 9.03 18.21
C GLU A 253 21.63 8.52 17.77
N VAL A 254 21.30 7.26 18.05
CA VAL A 254 19.93 6.77 17.87
C VAL A 254 18.94 7.61 18.67
N SER A 255 17.71 7.74 18.17
CA SER A 255 16.67 8.68 18.66
C SER A 255 16.97 10.16 18.43
N ARG A 256 18.07 10.51 17.75
CA ARG A 256 18.32 11.90 17.32
C ARG A 256 17.29 12.33 16.28
N TYR A 257 16.66 13.48 16.49
CA TYR A 257 15.79 14.09 15.50
C TYR A 257 16.58 14.54 14.26
N VAL A 258 16.14 14.11 13.09
CA VAL A 258 16.84 14.34 11.81
C VAL A 258 16.21 15.46 10.97
N HIS A 259 14.97 15.85 11.25
CA HIS A 259 14.28 16.97 10.59
C HIS A 259 13.06 17.46 11.40
N GLY A 260 12.33 18.44 10.87
CA GLY A 260 11.11 18.99 11.48
C GLY A 260 11.40 20.11 12.48
N SER A 261 11.14 21.36 12.09
CA SER A 261 11.29 22.52 12.98
C SER A 261 10.08 22.73 13.89
N LYS A 262 8.93 22.15 13.52
CA LYS A 262 7.65 22.27 14.24
C LYS A 262 7.29 21.01 15.05
N GLY A 263 8.29 20.20 15.40
CA GLY A 263 8.13 19.01 16.25
C GLY A 263 8.02 17.70 15.46
N ILE A 264 7.67 16.61 16.16
CA ILE A 264 7.83 15.23 15.65
C ILE A 264 7.03 14.90 14.39
N ILE A 265 5.91 15.59 14.18
CA ILE A 265 5.02 15.38 13.03
C ILE A 265 5.40 16.22 11.80
N ASP A 266 6.38 17.13 11.92
CA ASP A 266 6.85 17.99 10.83
C ASP A 266 7.83 17.23 9.94
N VAL A 267 7.29 16.30 9.16
CA VAL A 267 8.05 15.45 8.23
C VAL A 267 8.15 16.14 6.86
N PRO A 268 9.36 16.45 6.35
CA PRO A 268 9.53 17.03 5.03
C PRO A 268 8.95 16.15 3.92
N ILE A 269 8.17 16.76 3.03
CA ILE A 269 7.54 16.09 1.89
C ILE A 269 8.12 16.69 0.60
N PHE A 270 8.74 15.84 -0.22
CA PHE A 270 9.31 16.26 -1.50
C PHE A 270 8.54 15.69 -2.67
N ASN A 271 8.27 16.50 -3.68
CA ASN A 271 7.83 15.96 -4.97
C ASN A 271 8.98 15.15 -5.63
N THR A 272 8.64 14.42 -6.68
CA THR A 272 9.61 13.56 -7.40
C THR A 272 10.81 14.34 -7.97
N LYS A 273 10.66 15.63 -8.31
CA LYS A 273 11.76 16.43 -8.87
C LYS A 273 12.78 16.86 -7.81
N ASP A 274 12.30 17.11 -6.58
CA ASP A 274 13.11 17.66 -5.51
C ASP A 274 13.60 16.58 -4.53
N MET A 275 13.08 15.35 -4.60
CA MET A 275 13.35 14.29 -3.61
C MET A 275 14.83 14.00 -3.37
N LYS A 276 15.65 13.87 -4.43
CA LYS A 276 17.10 13.61 -4.28
C LYS A 276 17.85 14.78 -3.65
N LEU A 277 17.47 16.00 -4.01
CA LEU A 277 18.04 17.21 -3.46
C LEU A 277 17.69 17.34 -1.97
N GLY A 278 16.42 17.11 -1.62
CA GLY A 278 15.95 17.11 -0.23
C GLY A 278 16.70 16.08 0.61
N LEU A 279 16.78 14.84 0.12
CA LEU A 279 17.51 13.76 0.76
C LEU A 279 18.97 14.11 1.03
N GLY A 280 19.69 14.61 0.01
CA GLY A 280 21.09 14.96 0.16
C GLY A 280 21.32 16.12 1.13
N LEU A 281 20.49 17.15 1.11
CA LEU A 281 20.63 18.29 2.01
C LEU A 281 20.33 17.91 3.46
N TYR A 282 19.25 17.18 3.72
CA TYR A 282 18.97 16.73 5.09
C TYR A 282 20.01 15.72 5.59
N LEU A 283 20.58 14.88 4.71
CA LEU A 283 21.69 14.02 5.10
C LEU A 283 22.91 14.85 5.55
N ILE A 284 23.24 15.91 4.82
CA ILE A 284 24.33 16.83 5.20
C ILE A 284 24.04 17.50 6.54
N ASP A 285 22.81 17.96 6.80
CA ASP A 285 22.43 18.51 8.11
C ASP A 285 22.61 17.50 9.24
N PHE A 286 22.26 16.23 9.00
CA PHE A 286 22.49 15.16 9.94
C PHE A 286 24.00 14.98 10.22
N ILE A 287 24.80 14.82 9.17
CA ILE A 287 26.25 14.55 9.27
C ILE A 287 26.96 15.71 9.97
N ARG A 288 26.68 16.97 9.62
CA ARG A 288 27.28 18.16 10.27
C ARG A 288 27.18 18.11 11.79
N LYS A 289 26.00 17.69 12.28
CA LYS A 289 25.65 17.65 13.70
C LYS A 289 26.05 16.36 14.41
N SER A 290 26.55 15.35 13.71
CA SER A 290 27.08 14.15 14.35
C SER A 290 28.29 14.51 15.22
N GLU A 291 28.50 13.79 16.32
CA GLU A 291 29.70 13.90 17.15
C GLU A 291 30.79 12.91 16.70
N ASP A 292 30.43 11.93 15.85
CA ASP A 292 31.33 10.90 15.35
C ASP A 292 32.18 11.41 14.17
N GLN A 293 33.40 11.82 14.47
CA GLN A 293 34.34 12.32 13.47
C GLN A 293 34.72 11.26 12.43
N SER A 294 34.84 9.98 12.83
CA SER A 294 35.15 8.89 11.91
C SER A 294 33.99 8.62 10.95
N PHE A 295 32.75 8.75 11.40
CA PHE A 295 31.57 8.68 10.55
C PHE A 295 31.50 9.85 9.56
N LYS A 296 31.78 11.08 10.00
CA LYS A 296 31.85 12.26 9.11
C LYS A 296 32.87 12.06 8.00
N GLU A 297 34.09 11.66 8.34
CA GLU A 297 35.16 11.41 7.39
C GLU A 297 34.80 10.29 6.40
N PHE A 298 34.14 9.24 6.88
CA PHE A 298 33.63 8.17 6.02
C PHE A 298 32.57 8.67 5.02
N CYS A 299 31.58 9.42 5.50
CA CYS A 299 30.51 9.96 4.65
C CYS A 299 31.02 10.94 3.59
N TYR A 300 32.04 11.73 3.94
CA TYR A 300 32.66 12.72 3.07
C TYR A 300 33.82 12.18 2.23
N GLY A 301 34.09 10.88 2.31
CA GLY A 301 35.09 10.21 1.48
C GLY A 301 34.80 10.32 -0.02
N LYS A 302 35.81 10.64 -0.82
CA LYS A 302 35.68 10.84 -2.28
C LYS A 302 35.15 9.60 -3.04
N ASN A 303 35.39 8.40 -2.50
CA ASN A 303 35.07 7.13 -3.15
C ASN A 303 34.03 6.32 -2.36
N LEU A 304 32.99 6.99 -1.83
CA LEU A 304 31.91 6.32 -1.12
C LEU A 304 31.20 5.32 -2.05
N ALA A 305 31.23 4.03 -1.71
CA ALA A 305 30.60 3.00 -2.52
C ALA A 305 29.06 3.15 -2.47
N PRO A 306 28.32 2.87 -3.57
CA PRO A 306 26.86 3.02 -3.58
C PRO A 306 26.14 2.25 -2.47
N VAL A 307 26.61 1.03 -2.14
CA VAL A 307 26.04 0.22 -1.05
C VAL A 307 26.25 0.87 0.33
N ASP A 308 27.35 1.58 0.54
CA ASP A 308 27.62 2.26 1.80
C ASP A 308 26.83 3.57 1.88
N LEU A 309 26.61 4.27 0.76
CA LEU A 309 25.68 5.39 0.68
C LEU A 309 24.24 4.96 1.03
N ASP A 310 23.78 3.83 0.48
CA ASP A 310 22.47 3.24 0.84
C ASP A 310 22.35 2.97 2.34
N ARG A 311 23.39 2.35 2.93
CA ARG A 311 23.43 2.05 4.37
C ARG A 311 23.41 3.30 5.24
N ILE A 312 24.13 4.35 4.85
CA ILE A 312 24.08 5.64 5.55
C ILE A 312 22.66 6.21 5.50
N ILE A 313 22.03 6.24 4.34
CA ILE A 313 20.70 6.83 4.17
C ILE A 313 19.62 6.00 4.86
N ASN A 314 19.66 4.68 4.75
CA ASN A 314 18.73 3.77 5.44
C ASN A 314 19.04 3.61 6.95
N PHE A 315 20.18 4.10 7.43
CA PHE A 315 20.40 4.29 8.87
C PHE A 315 19.71 5.55 9.38
N VAL A 316 19.88 6.67 8.67
CA VAL A 316 19.41 7.99 9.13
C VAL A 316 17.91 8.19 8.90
N PHE A 317 17.39 7.74 7.76
CA PHE A 317 16.09 8.15 7.23
C PHE A 317 15.14 6.97 7.05
N GLN A 318 15.59 5.89 6.40
CA GLN A 318 14.69 4.84 5.87
C GLN A 318 13.60 5.44 4.95
N PRO A 319 13.99 6.11 3.83
CA PRO A 319 13.06 6.89 3.04
C PRO A 319 11.95 6.08 2.38
N GLU A 320 10.77 6.70 2.29
CA GLU A 320 9.57 6.13 1.67
C GLU A 320 9.15 6.94 0.44
N TYR A 321 9.00 6.27 -0.69
CA TYR A 321 8.42 6.83 -1.91
C TYR A 321 6.99 6.37 -2.11
N HIS A 322 6.14 7.31 -2.49
CA HIS A 322 4.70 7.14 -2.50
C HIS A 322 4.14 7.46 -3.88
N ILE A 323 3.45 6.50 -4.49
CA ILE A 323 2.82 6.67 -5.80
C ILE A 323 1.29 6.71 -5.64
N PRO A 324 0.59 7.71 -6.19
CA PRO A 324 -0.87 7.81 -6.08
C PRO A 324 -1.60 6.58 -6.63
N ARG A 325 -2.58 6.08 -5.85
CA ARG A 325 -3.61 5.09 -6.19
C ARG A 325 -3.13 3.69 -6.56
N MET A 326 -2.27 3.55 -7.55
CA MET A 326 -1.81 2.25 -8.04
C MET A 326 -0.55 2.36 -8.93
N VAL A 327 0.19 1.26 -8.98
CA VAL A 327 1.28 1.02 -9.92
C VAL A 327 0.90 -0.16 -10.80
N SER A 328 0.99 0.01 -12.12
CA SER A 328 0.82 -1.05 -13.10
C SER A 328 1.95 -0.94 -14.13
N THR A 329 2.84 -1.93 -14.18
CA THR A 329 4.06 -1.88 -14.99
C THR A 329 4.57 -3.26 -15.37
N GLU A 330 5.15 -3.36 -16.57
CA GLU A 330 5.91 -4.53 -17.03
C GLU A 330 7.40 -4.43 -16.62
N ASN A 331 7.87 -3.22 -16.31
CA ASN A 331 9.26 -2.98 -15.93
C ASN A 331 9.42 -3.14 -14.41
N PHE A 332 9.54 -4.38 -13.96
CA PHE A 332 9.78 -4.73 -12.57
C PHE A 332 10.61 -6.00 -12.43
N LYS A 333 11.17 -6.21 -11.24
CA LYS A 333 11.81 -7.46 -10.82
C LYS A 333 11.12 -8.00 -9.57
N LYS A 334 10.63 -9.24 -9.62
CA LYS A 334 10.17 -10.00 -8.44
C LYS A 334 11.36 -10.79 -7.88
N VAL A 335 11.67 -10.59 -6.60
CA VAL A 335 12.74 -11.31 -5.89
C VAL A 335 12.16 -11.97 -4.65
N LYS A 336 12.31 -13.29 -4.54
CA LYS A 336 11.99 -14.03 -3.32
C LYS A 336 13.16 -13.86 -2.35
N ILE A 337 12.92 -13.20 -1.22
CA ILE A 337 13.93 -12.94 -0.18
C ILE A 337 14.00 -14.04 0.88
N ARG A 338 12.91 -14.77 1.11
CA ARG A 338 12.82 -15.92 2.01
C ARG A 338 11.63 -16.81 1.66
N GLU A 339 11.44 -17.90 2.40
CA GLU A 339 10.24 -18.74 2.29
C GLU A 339 9.00 -18.06 2.89
N ILE A 340 7.85 -18.32 2.27
CA ILE A 340 6.53 -17.86 2.75
C ILE A 340 5.95 -18.99 3.60
N SER A 341 5.60 -18.73 4.85
CA SER A 341 4.88 -19.71 5.67
C SER A 341 3.43 -19.89 5.21
N LEU A 342 2.81 -21.03 5.56
CA LEU A 342 1.39 -21.27 5.24
C LEU A 342 0.48 -20.17 5.80
N GLU A 343 0.73 -19.71 7.02
CA GLU A 343 -0.03 -18.63 7.65
C GLU A 343 0.08 -17.31 6.86
N GLU A 344 1.29 -16.98 6.40
CA GLU A 344 1.50 -15.81 5.56
C GLU A 344 0.82 -15.93 4.20
N ALA A 345 0.88 -17.11 3.57
CA ALA A 345 0.22 -17.37 2.30
C ALA A 345 -1.31 -17.21 2.42
N VAL A 346 -1.90 -17.78 3.49
CA VAL A 346 -3.32 -17.63 3.82
C VAL A 346 -3.67 -16.17 4.10
N THR A 347 -2.89 -15.49 4.93
CA THR A 347 -3.09 -14.08 5.30
C THR A 347 -2.99 -13.14 4.09
N ALA A 348 -2.17 -13.49 3.11
CA ALA A 348 -1.99 -12.74 1.87
C ALA A 348 -2.97 -13.14 0.76
N SER A 349 -3.85 -14.14 0.98
CA SER A 349 -4.69 -14.74 -0.06
C SER A 349 -3.87 -15.17 -1.30
N ASN A 350 -2.66 -15.69 -1.08
CA ASN A 350 -1.76 -16.12 -2.14
C ASN A 350 -2.08 -17.57 -2.53
N TYR A 351 -3.02 -17.75 -3.45
CA TYR A 351 -3.47 -19.07 -3.90
C TYR A 351 -2.36 -19.90 -4.56
N GLU A 352 -1.42 -19.26 -5.27
CA GLU A 352 -0.28 -19.97 -5.86
C GLU A 352 0.55 -20.66 -4.78
N GLU A 353 0.88 -19.94 -3.70
CA GLU A 353 1.67 -20.44 -2.60
C GLU A 353 0.88 -21.43 -1.71
N ILE A 354 -0.40 -21.15 -1.48
CA ILE A 354 -1.30 -22.09 -0.78
C ILE A 354 -1.35 -23.42 -1.55
N ASN A 355 -1.52 -23.41 -2.87
CA ASN A 355 -1.59 -24.63 -3.67
C ASN A 355 -0.27 -25.41 -3.69
N LYS A 356 0.87 -24.73 -3.57
CA LYS A 356 2.18 -25.40 -3.42
C LYS A 356 2.31 -26.13 -2.09
N GLN A 357 1.80 -25.54 -1.00
CA GLN A 357 1.98 -26.07 0.36
C GLN A 357 0.87 -27.04 0.78
N VAL A 358 -0.38 -26.80 0.38
CA VAL A 358 -1.56 -27.61 0.71
C VAL A 358 -1.62 -28.85 -0.19
N THR A 359 -0.79 -29.83 0.14
CA THR A 359 -0.65 -31.07 -0.65
C THR A 359 -1.57 -32.20 -0.18
N ASN A 360 -2.21 -32.07 0.99
CA ASN A 360 -3.06 -33.10 1.58
C ASN A 360 -4.08 -32.50 2.55
N LYS A 361 -5.08 -33.32 2.93
CA LYS A 361 -6.19 -32.91 3.82
C LYS A 361 -5.74 -32.35 5.17
N LYS A 362 -4.67 -32.89 5.77
CA LYS A 362 -4.17 -32.41 7.07
C LYS A 362 -3.69 -30.97 6.98
N ILE A 363 -2.93 -30.63 5.94
CA ILE A 363 -2.47 -29.26 5.70
C ILE A 363 -3.64 -28.36 5.29
N ALA A 364 -4.60 -28.88 4.52
CA ALA A 364 -5.81 -28.14 4.17
C ALA A 364 -6.62 -27.73 5.41
N LEU A 365 -6.76 -28.62 6.40
CA LEU A 365 -7.39 -28.31 7.69
C LEU A 365 -6.65 -27.22 8.46
N GLN A 366 -5.31 -27.24 8.45
CA GLN A 366 -4.51 -26.16 9.04
C GLN A 366 -4.74 -24.83 8.31
N ALA A 367 -4.73 -24.83 6.98
CA ALA A 367 -4.99 -23.64 6.17
C ALA A 367 -6.40 -23.07 6.40
N LEU A 368 -7.42 -23.95 6.51
CA LEU A 368 -8.80 -23.57 6.85
C LEU A 368 -8.89 -22.93 8.23
N PHE A 369 -8.18 -23.48 9.22
CA PHE A 369 -8.17 -22.89 10.55
C PHE A 369 -7.48 -21.51 10.58
N LEU A 370 -6.35 -21.39 9.87
CA LEU A 370 -5.62 -20.13 9.72
C LEU A 370 -6.47 -19.09 9.00
N SER A 371 -7.25 -19.47 7.99
CA SER A 371 -8.10 -18.55 7.24
C SER A 371 -9.26 -18.04 8.09
N ILE A 372 -9.91 -18.89 8.89
CA ILE A 372 -10.93 -18.46 9.83
C ILE A 372 -10.33 -17.53 10.90
N THR A 373 -9.20 -17.91 11.49
CA THR A 373 -8.50 -17.11 12.51
C THR A 373 -8.10 -15.73 11.98
N ASN A 374 -7.64 -15.65 10.72
CA ASN A 374 -7.25 -14.40 10.07
C ASN A 374 -8.40 -13.72 9.28
N GLN A 375 -9.65 -14.17 9.45
CA GLN A 375 -10.85 -13.59 8.82
C GLN A 375 -10.78 -13.54 7.28
N LYS A 376 -10.17 -14.57 6.67
CA LYS A 376 -10.04 -14.74 5.22
C LYS A 376 -11.16 -15.61 4.65
N GLU A 377 -12.32 -14.98 4.45
CA GLU A 377 -13.52 -15.62 3.85
C GLU A 377 -13.19 -16.28 2.50
N ASP A 378 -12.46 -15.58 1.64
CA ASP A 378 -12.09 -16.03 0.30
C ASP A 378 -11.26 -17.33 0.34
N VAL A 379 -10.23 -17.36 1.19
CA VAL A 379 -9.37 -18.55 1.35
C VAL A 379 -10.13 -19.68 2.05
N ALA A 380 -10.94 -19.38 3.08
CA ALA A 380 -11.75 -20.38 3.76
C ALA A 380 -12.69 -21.10 2.78
N LEU A 381 -13.45 -20.33 1.99
CA LEU A 381 -14.36 -20.89 0.99
C LEU A 381 -13.61 -21.65 -0.11
N TYR A 382 -12.44 -21.17 -0.54
CA TYR A 382 -11.59 -21.88 -1.49
C TYR A 382 -11.10 -23.24 -0.97
N ILE A 383 -10.66 -23.33 0.30
CA ILE A 383 -10.27 -24.62 0.87
C ILE A 383 -11.47 -25.56 0.97
N LEU A 384 -12.61 -25.05 1.45
CA LEU A 384 -13.85 -25.84 1.58
C LEU A 384 -14.40 -26.32 0.24
N SER A 385 -14.15 -25.62 -0.87
CA SER A 385 -14.55 -26.06 -2.21
C SER A 385 -13.64 -27.14 -2.79
N ASN A 386 -12.39 -27.24 -2.34
CA ASN A 386 -11.39 -28.18 -2.88
C ASN A 386 -11.21 -29.44 -2.01
N PHE A 387 -11.68 -29.43 -0.76
CA PHE A 387 -11.52 -30.55 0.17
C PHE A 387 -12.85 -30.91 0.83
N GLU A 388 -13.18 -32.21 0.82
CA GLU A 388 -14.28 -32.72 1.62
C GLU A 388 -13.87 -32.77 3.10
N ILE A 389 -14.45 -31.88 3.90
CA ILE A 389 -14.22 -31.75 5.33
C ILE A 389 -15.41 -32.33 6.09
N THR A 390 -15.13 -33.25 7.00
CA THR A 390 -16.13 -33.85 7.89
C THR A 390 -16.11 -33.20 9.27
N ARG A 391 -17.15 -33.45 10.09
CA ARG A 391 -17.17 -33.01 11.49
C ARG A 391 -16.00 -33.57 12.29
N GLN A 392 -15.58 -34.81 12.03
CA GLN A 392 -14.45 -35.44 12.71
C GLN A 392 -13.13 -34.74 12.35
N ASP A 393 -12.98 -34.31 11.10
CA ASP A 393 -11.83 -33.53 10.67
C ASP A 393 -11.75 -32.20 11.43
N VAL A 394 -12.87 -31.49 11.59
CA VAL A 394 -12.95 -30.24 12.35
C VAL A 394 -12.58 -30.45 13.83
N ILE A 395 -13.12 -31.50 14.45
CA ILE A 395 -12.79 -31.86 15.85
C ILE A 395 -11.31 -32.21 16.02
N SER A 396 -10.66 -32.74 14.98
CA SER A 396 -9.25 -33.12 15.03
C SER A 396 -8.29 -31.91 15.09
N ILE A 397 -8.76 -30.72 14.69
CA ILE A 397 -7.97 -29.50 14.74
C ILE A 397 -7.89 -29.03 16.21
N LYS A 398 -6.70 -29.12 16.78
CA LYS A 398 -6.41 -28.61 18.12
C LYS A 398 -5.82 -27.21 18.02
N HIS A 399 -6.49 -26.25 18.65
CA HIS A 399 -5.94 -24.91 18.92
C HIS A 399 -5.88 -24.68 20.43
N GLU A 400 -4.85 -24.01 20.93
CA GLU A 400 -4.63 -23.91 22.38
C GLU A 400 -5.66 -23.01 23.07
N LEU A 401 -6.03 -21.89 22.43
CA LEU A 401 -6.82 -20.83 23.07
C LEU A 401 -8.30 -20.78 22.64
N TYR A 402 -8.64 -21.35 21.48
CA TYR A 402 -9.91 -21.09 20.83
C TYR A 402 -10.58 -22.39 20.38
N ASP A 403 -11.90 -22.43 20.52
CA ASP A 403 -12.75 -23.42 19.87
C ASP A 403 -13.11 -22.92 18.47
N ILE A 404 -13.41 -23.85 17.55
CA ILE A 404 -13.77 -23.46 16.18
C ILE A 404 -15.06 -22.65 16.15
N GLU A 405 -16.03 -23.00 17.00
CA GLU A 405 -17.29 -22.26 17.16
C GLU A 405 -17.05 -20.84 17.67
N TYR A 406 -16.09 -20.65 18.57
CA TYR A 406 -15.69 -19.32 19.03
C TYR A 406 -15.14 -18.50 17.86
N LEU A 407 -14.24 -19.07 17.06
CA LEU A 407 -13.64 -18.36 15.92
C LEU A 407 -14.65 -18.04 14.81
N LEU A 408 -15.58 -18.94 14.54
CA LEU A 408 -16.64 -18.72 13.54
C LEU A 408 -17.64 -17.62 13.95
N SER A 409 -17.69 -17.25 15.24
CA SER A 409 -18.58 -16.23 15.81
C SER A 409 -17.85 -15.01 16.38
N ALA A 410 -16.53 -14.93 16.22
CA ALA A 410 -15.73 -13.82 16.71
C ALA A 410 -16.04 -12.50 15.97
N HIS A 411 -15.47 -11.41 16.48
CA HIS A 411 -15.61 -10.09 15.87
C HIS A 411 -15.11 -10.11 14.40
N ASN A 412 -15.93 -9.60 13.46
CA ASN A 412 -15.73 -9.63 12.01
C ASN A 412 -15.67 -11.03 11.35
N SER A 413 -16.07 -12.10 12.02
CA SER A 413 -16.14 -13.42 11.38
C SER A 413 -17.16 -13.46 10.25
N SER A 414 -16.90 -14.30 9.24
CA SER A 414 -17.74 -14.40 8.04
C SER A 414 -19.02 -15.20 8.30
N CYS A 415 -20.17 -14.56 8.11
CA CYS A 415 -21.47 -15.23 8.11
C CYS A 415 -21.56 -16.34 7.05
N LYS A 416 -20.93 -16.17 5.87
CA LYS A 416 -20.94 -17.18 4.81
C LYS A 416 -20.15 -18.43 5.18
N VAL A 417 -18.99 -18.26 5.81
CA VAL A 417 -18.19 -19.40 6.29
C VAL A 417 -18.93 -20.13 7.41
N LEU A 418 -19.51 -19.41 8.37
CA LEU A 418 -20.33 -20.05 9.41
C LEU A 418 -21.55 -20.78 8.82
N GLU A 419 -22.30 -20.15 7.92
CA GLU A 419 -23.47 -20.76 7.28
C GLU A 419 -23.07 -22.04 6.52
N TYR A 420 -21.90 -22.06 5.87
CA TYR A 420 -21.35 -23.29 5.28
C TYR A 420 -21.15 -24.39 6.33
N PHE A 421 -20.50 -24.07 7.45
CA PHE A 421 -20.23 -25.03 8.52
C PHE A 421 -21.52 -25.60 9.13
N ILE A 422 -22.54 -24.76 9.34
CA ILE A 422 -23.85 -25.19 9.84
C ILE A 422 -24.55 -26.09 8.82
N ASN A 423 -24.66 -25.66 7.56
CA ASN A 423 -25.36 -26.41 6.51
C ASN A 423 -24.72 -27.77 6.21
N LYS A 424 -23.41 -27.92 6.47
CA LYS A 424 -22.68 -29.18 6.32
C LYS A 424 -22.62 -30.00 7.61
N GLY A 425 -23.24 -29.56 8.71
CA GLY A 425 -23.24 -30.26 9.99
C GLY A 425 -21.85 -30.37 10.62
N LEU A 426 -20.95 -29.43 10.33
CA LEU A 426 -19.59 -29.40 10.85
C LEU A 426 -19.54 -28.86 12.29
N VAL A 427 -20.53 -28.03 12.66
CA VAL A 427 -20.70 -27.46 14.00
C VAL A 427 -22.17 -27.48 14.39
N ASP A 428 -22.44 -27.40 15.70
CA ASP A 428 -23.77 -27.18 16.26
C ASP A 428 -23.85 -25.75 16.79
N VAL A 429 -24.94 -25.05 16.49
CA VAL A 429 -25.11 -23.63 16.86
C VAL A 429 -25.20 -23.39 18.37
N ASN A 430 -25.58 -24.41 19.13
CA ASN A 430 -25.71 -24.38 20.59
C ASN A 430 -24.51 -25.00 21.30
N THR A 431 -23.45 -25.40 20.59
CA THR A 431 -22.21 -25.86 21.23
C THR A 431 -21.69 -24.76 22.16
N LYS A 432 -21.51 -25.13 23.43
CA LYS A 432 -20.84 -24.28 24.41
C LYS A 432 -19.33 -24.28 24.17
N PHE A 433 -18.72 -23.11 24.20
CA PHE A 433 -17.28 -22.96 24.17
C PHE A 433 -16.67 -23.64 25.41
N LYS A 434 -15.48 -24.22 25.23
CA LYS A 434 -14.74 -24.92 26.29
C LYS A 434 -13.52 -24.12 26.74
N LYS A 435 -13.00 -23.23 25.89
CA LYS A 435 -11.78 -22.44 26.12
C LYS A 435 -12.13 -20.98 26.38
N THR A 436 -11.84 -20.09 25.43
CA THR A 436 -12.19 -18.66 25.54
C THR A 436 -13.71 -18.50 25.66
N ASN A 437 -14.14 -17.69 26.63
CA ASN A 437 -15.55 -17.49 26.99
C ASN A 437 -16.28 -18.82 27.29
N SER A 438 -15.62 -19.73 28.02
CA SER A 438 -16.18 -21.04 28.38
C SER A 438 -17.59 -20.92 28.97
N GLY A 439 -18.53 -21.74 28.49
CA GLY A 439 -19.95 -21.71 28.88
C GLY A 439 -20.86 -20.86 27.98
N ASP A 440 -20.29 -19.91 27.23
CA ASP A 440 -21.00 -19.16 26.21
C ASP A 440 -21.16 -20.00 24.92
N CYS A 441 -22.08 -19.60 24.04
CA CYS A 441 -22.23 -20.13 22.68
C CYS A 441 -21.99 -19.06 21.62
N MET A 442 -22.12 -19.43 20.34
CA MET A 442 -21.95 -18.50 19.22
C MET A 442 -22.92 -17.32 19.25
N LEU A 443 -24.15 -17.52 19.75
CA LEU A 443 -25.14 -16.46 19.88
C LEU A 443 -24.73 -15.43 20.94
N ASP A 444 -24.22 -15.88 22.08
CA ASP A 444 -23.69 -15.00 23.13
C ASP A 444 -22.56 -14.12 22.60
N ASN A 445 -21.65 -14.70 21.82
CA ASN A 445 -20.54 -13.99 21.20
C ASN A 445 -21.03 -12.95 20.17
N ALA A 446 -22.02 -13.31 19.34
CA ALA A 446 -22.60 -12.42 18.35
C ALA A 446 -23.33 -11.22 18.99
N ILE A 447 -24.03 -11.43 20.11
CA ILE A 447 -24.67 -10.37 20.90
C ILE A 447 -23.63 -9.44 21.52
N LYS A 448 -22.59 -10.01 22.15
CA LYS A 448 -21.48 -9.26 22.75
C LYS A 448 -20.81 -8.31 21.76
N TYR A 449 -20.70 -8.70 20.49
CA TYR A 449 -20.12 -7.87 19.43
C TYR A 449 -21.16 -7.09 18.62
N GLU A 450 -22.42 -7.08 19.04
CA GLU A 450 -23.53 -6.38 18.37
C GLU A 450 -23.65 -6.70 16.86
N ASN A 451 -23.28 -7.93 16.47
CA ASN A 451 -23.26 -8.33 15.06
C ASN A 451 -24.66 -8.79 14.61
N ALA A 452 -25.48 -7.84 14.16
CA ALA A 452 -26.87 -8.08 13.78
C ALA A 452 -27.05 -9.13 12.67
N GLU A 453 -26.12 -9.24 11.72
CA GLU A 453 -26.19 -10.24 10.66
C GLU A 453 -25.93 -11.65 11.21
N MET A 454 -24.90 -11.79 12.05
CA MET A 454 -24.55 -13.04 12.72
C MET A 454 -25.66 -13.51 13.66
N ILE A 455 -26.28 -12.60 14.42
CA ILE A 455 -27.41 -12.91 15.30
C ILE A 455 -28.58 -13.48 14.48
N LYS A 456 -28.97 -12.81 13.38
CA LYS A 456 -30.06 -13.29 12.51
C LYS A 456 -29.76 -14.67 11.92
N LEU A 457 -28.52 -14.90 11.48
CA LEU A 457 -28.09 -16.19 10.95
C LEU A 457 -28.21 -17.29 12.01
N LEU A 458 -27.67 -17.06 13.21
CA LEU A 458 -27.71 -18.05 14.29
C LEU A 458 -29.13 -18.36 14.75
N LEU A 459 -29.99 -17.35 14.90
CA LEU A 459 -31.41 -17.54 15.25
C LEU A 459 -32.17 -18.33 14.18
N LYS A 460 -31.90 -18.06 12.88
CA LYS A 460 -32.47 -18.83 11.76
C LYS A 460 -32.19 -20.34 11.88
N TYR A 461 -31.05 -20.71 12.46
CA TYR A 461 -30.65 -22.10 12.67
C TYR A 461 -30.93 -22.63 14.09
N GLY A 462 -31.72 -21.92 14.90
CA GLY A 462 -32.17 -22.40 16.20
C GLY A 462 -31.16 -22.24 17.35
N ALA A 463 -30.25 -21.27 17.23
CA ALA A 463 -29.38 -20.91 18.35
C ALA A 463 -30.20 -20.31 19.51
N THR A 464 -29.84 -20.70 20.73
CA THR A 464 -30.41 -20.22 21.98
C THR A 464 -29.29 -19.76 22.89
N SER A 465 -29.60 -18.83 23.80
CA SER A 465 -28.66 -18.31 24.78
C SER A 465 -29.28 -18.41 26.16
N ASP A 466 -28.44 -18.74 27.15
CA ASP A 466 -28.84 -18.78 28.56
C ASP A 466 -28.75 -17.38 29.21
N ASN A 467 -28.19 -16.39 28.50
CA ASN A 467 -28.09 -15.03 28.99
C ASN A 467 -29.47 -14.37 28.97
N LYS A 468 -30.01 -14.09 30.16
CA LYS A 468 -31.32 -13.46 30.40
C LYS A 468 -31.46 -12.00 29.90
N TYR A 469 -30.50 -11.50 29.14
CA TYR A 469 -30.44 -10.10 28.68
C TYR A 469 -30.77 -9.94 27.18
N ILE A 470 -31.39 -10.94 26.55
CA ILE A 470 -31.91 -10.85 25.16
C ILE A 470 -33.28 -10.17 25.14
#